data_AF-A0A7D5IV46-F1
#
_entry.id   AF-A0A7D5IV46-F1
#
_cell.length_a   1.000
_cell.length_b   1.000
_cell.length_c   1.000
_cell.angle_alpha   90.00
_cell.angle_beta   90.00
_cell.angle_gamma   90.00
#
_symmetry.space_group_name_H-M   'P 1'
#
loop_
_entity.id
_entity.type
_entity.pdbx_description
1 polymer ?
#
loop_
_entity_poly.entity_id
_entity_poly.type
_entity_poly.pdbx_seq_one_letter_code
_entity_poly.pdbx_strand_id
1 'polypeptide(L)' 'MSVLDAAPVTIPTRTKPIDVWQVGDIVTVGATRWKFRAISRAGKAVLSSMNTSNVEVWWDTTLDLLPKRGA' A
#
# COMPACT_ATOMS: atom_id res chain seq x y z
N MET A 1 2.65 -1.48 -51.40
CA MET A 1 2.51 -0.85 -50.07
C MET A 1 1.80 -1.86 -49.18
N SER A 2 2.51 -2.48 -48.23
CA SER A 2 1.91 -3.44 -47.30
C SER A 2 1.61 -2.74 -45.99
N VAL A 3 0.34 -2.69 -45.59
CA VAL A 3 -0.05 -2.26 -44.25
C VAL A 3 0.26 -3.40 -43.29
N LEU A 4 1.16 -3.14 -42.34
CA LEU A 4 1.47 -4.07 -41.26
C LEU A 4 0.25 -4.11 -40.33
N ASP A 5 -0.33 -5.30 -40.25
CA ASP A 5 -1.39 -5.68 -39.34
C ASP A 5 -0.96 -5.39 -37.90
N ALA A 6 -1.58 -4.40 -37.26
CA ALA A 6 -1.30 -4.02 -35.89
C ALA A 6 -2.06 -4.97 -34.96
N ALA A 7 -1.37 -5.97 -34.40
CA ALA A 7 -1.95 -6.83 -33.37
C ALA A 7 -2.43 -5.98 -32.17
N PRO A 8 -3.58 -6.33 -31.55
CA PRO A 8 -4.11 -5.56 -30.43
C PRO A 8 -3.14 -5.61 -29.24
N VAL A 9 -2.71 -4.43 -28.77
CA VAL A 9 -1.92 -4.28 -27.55
C VAL A 9 -2.79 -4.69 -26.37
N THR A 10 -2.55 -5.89 -25.85
CA THR A 10 -3.12 -6.32 -24.57
C THR A 10 -2.36 -5.59 -23.47
N ILE A 11 -2.92 -4.47 -23.01
CA ILE A 11 -2.43 -3.77 -21.81
C ILE A 11 -2.79 -4.69 -20.63
N PRO A 12 -1.83 -5.26 -19.88
CA PRO A 12 -2.17 -6.02 -18.70
C PRO A 12 -2.79 -5.05 -17.68
N THR A 13 -4.11 -5.07 -17.57
CA THR A 13 -4.80 -4.43 -16.47
C THR A 13 -4.35 -5.17 -15.23
N ARG A 14 -3.43 -4.58 -14.47
CA ARG A 14 -2.95 -5.15 -13.21
C ARG A 14 -4.11 -5.12 -12.23
N THR A 15 -4.94 -6.16 -12.25
CA THR A 15 -5.96 -6.46 -11.25
C THR A 15 -5.29 -6.97 -9.98
N LYS A 16 -4.36 -6.18 -9.41
CA LYS A 16 -3.99 -6.44 -8.01
C LYS A 16 -5.23 -6.08 -7.18
N PRO A 17 -5.60 -6.88 -6.18
CA PRO A 17 -6.61 -6.46 -5.23
C PRO A 17 -6.13 -5.14 -4.62
N ILE A 18 -6.80 -4.04 -4.99
CA ILE A 18 -6.49 -2.68 -4.54
C ILE A 18 -6.73 -2.57 -3.03
N ASP A 19 -7.41 -3.54 -2.42
CA ASP A 19 -7.87 -3.49 -1.04
C ASP A 19 -6.90 -4.01 0.02
N VAL A 20 -5.79 -4.66 -0.37
CA VAL A 20 -4.85 -5.24 0.61
C VAL A 20 -3.67 -4.28 0.83
N TRP A 21 -3.47 -3.85 2.07
CA TRP A 21 -2.28 -3.11 2.48
C TRP A 21 -1.01 -3.92 2.24
N GLN A 22 0.03 -3.26 1.73
CA GLN A 22 1.34 -3.84 1.43
C GLN A 22 2.44 -3.11 2.21
N VAL A 23 3.53 -3.82 2.48
CA VAL A 23 4.73 -3.19 3.04
C VAL A 23 5.17 -2.05 2.12
N GLY A 24 5.42 -0.88 2.71
CA GLY A 24 5.76 0.35 2.00
C GLY A 24 4.57 1.25 1.67
N ASP A 25 3.33 0.74 1.75
CA ASP A 25 2.13 1.59 1.66
C ASP A 25 2.12 2.60 2.82
N ILE A 26 1.37 3.68 2.64
CA ILE A 26 1.20 4.74 3.63
C ILE A 26 -0.27 4.83 4.01
N VAL A 27 -0.55 4.87 5.30
CA VAL A 27 -1.88 5.14 5.86
C VAL A 27 -1.81 6.37 6.77
N THR A 28 -2.84 7.21 6.73
CA THR A 28 -2.97 8.35 7.62
C THR A 28 -3.95 7.99 8.72
N VAL A 29 -3.52 8.09 9.98
CA VAL A 29 -4.37 7.85 11.15
C VAL A 29 -4.30 9.09 12.03
N GLY A 30 -5.44 9.78 12.17
CA GLY A 30 -5.46 11.13 12.74
C GLY A 30 -4.64 12.10 11.88
N ALA A 31 -3.67 12.79 12.50
CA ALA A 31 -2.76 13.72 11.82
C ALA A 31 -1.41 13.09 11.42
N THR A 32 -1.21 11.80 11.71
CA THR A 32 0.08 11.13 11.53
C THR A 32 0.07 10.24 10.31
N ARG A 33 1.08 10.38 9.45
CA ARG A 33 1.33 9.49 8.32
C ARG A 33 2.20 8.33 8.79
N TRP A 34 1.73 7.13 8.53
CA TRP A 34 2.37 5.89 8.94
C TRP A 34 2.73 5.05 7.71
N LYS A 35 3.97 4.59 7.64
CA LYS A 35 4.44 3.67 6.58
C LYS A 35 4.43 2.25 7.09
N PHE A 36 3.84 1.32 6.34
CA PHE A 36 3.92 -0.10 6.68
C PHE A 36 5.36 -0.62 6.51
N ARG A 37 5.89 -1.24 7.56
CA ARG A 37 7.25 -1.80 7.61
C ARG A 37 7.21 -3.32 7.53
N ALA A 38 6.23 -3.94 8.18
CA ALA A 38 5.97 -5.37 8.10
C ALA A 38 4.47 -5.63 8.15
N ILE A 39 4.03 -6.68 7.44
CA ILE A 39 2.66 -7.20 7.49
C ILE A 39 2.76 -8.72 7.57
N SER A 40 2.09 -9.31 8.55
CA SER A 40 1.99 -10.76 8.70
C SER A 40 0.79 -11.31 7.92
N ARG A 41 0.81 -12.60 7.58
CA ARG A 41 -0.34 -13.29 6.97
C ARG A 41 -1.60 -13.29 7.86
N ALA A 42 -1.42 -13.16 9.17
CA ALA A 42 -2.48 -13.07 10.15
C ALA A 42 -3.07 -11.65 10.30
N GLY A 43 -2.61 -10.67 9.50
CA GLY A 43 -3.13 -9.30 9.54
C GLY A 43 -2.50 -8.40 10.59
N LYS A 44 -1.49 -8.86 11.35
CA LYS A 44 -0.66 -7.94 12.16
C LYS A 44 0.19 -7.05 11.26
N ALA A 45 0.33 -5.78 11.62
CA ALA A 45 1.11 -4.79 10.91
C ALA A 45 2.02 -4.02 11.87
N VAL A 46 3.21 -3.70 11.39
CA VAL A 46 4.16 -2.81 12.06
C VAL A 46 4.30 -1.58 11.19
N LEU A 47 4.10 -0.39 11.76
CA LEU A 47 4.20 0.88 11.06
C LEU A 47 5.26 1.77 11.69
N SER A 48 5.89 2.61 10.86
CA SER A 48 6.74 3.70 11.34
C SER A 48 6.16 5.07 10.96
N SER A 49 6.24 6.01 11.89
CA SER A 49 5.82 7.39 11.67
C SER A 49 6.70 8.06 10.64
N MET A 50 6.09 8.78 9.71
CA MET A 50 6.78 9.60 8.73
C MET A 50 6.86 11.08 9.12
N ASN A 51 6.21 11.47 10.23
CA ASN A 51 6.12 12.87 10.64
C ASN A 51 7.34 13.33 11.47
N THR A 52 8.26 12.43 11.82
CA THR A 52 9.39 12.70 12.72
C THR A 52 10.72 12.52 11.99
N SER A 53 11.59 13.53 12.03
CA SER A 53 12.87 13.53 11.31
C SER A 53 14.03 12.91 12.11
N ASN A 54 13.93 12.91 13.45
CA ASN A 54 15.05 12.57 14.35
C ASN A 54 14.77 11.38 15.29
N VAL A 55 13.53 10.87 15.32
CA VAL A 55 13.11 9.75 16.17
C VAL A 55 12.16 8.88 15.36
N GLU A 56 12.41 7.58 15.27
CA GLU A 56 11.48 6.65 14.60
C GLU A 56 10.45 6.16 15.62
N VAL A 57 9.21 6.62 15.49
CA VAL A 57 8.08 6.13 16.29
C VAL A 57 7.49 4.92 15.59
N TRP A 58 7.34 3.83 16.34
CA TRP A 58 6.80 2.57 15.85
C TRP A 58 5.40 2.33 16.41
N TRP A 59 4.56 1.68 15.61
CA TRP A 59 3.22 1.26 16.03
C TRP A 59 2.95 -0.18 15.57
N ASP A 60 2.79 -1.07 16.54
CA ASP A 60 2.31 -2.43 16.34
C ASP A 60 0.78 -2.46 16.41
N THR A 61 0.13 -2.92 15.34
CA THR A 61 -1.33 -2.94 15.21
C THR A 61 -1.79 -4.10 14.33
N THR A 62 -3.07 -4.10 13.97
CA THR A 62 -3.67 -5.03 13.01
C THR A 62 -4.38 -4.28 11.90
N LEU A 63 -4.45 -4.88 10.70
CA LEU A 63 -5.02 -4.23 9.51
C LEU A 63 -6.50 -3.87 9.66
N ASP A 64 -7.23 -4.58 10.52
CA ASP A 64 -8.65 -4.33 10.85
C ASP A 64 -8.87 -3.07 11.70
N LEU A 65 -7.84 -2.58 12.40
CA LEU A 65 -7.89 -1.33 13.16
C LEU A 65 -7.48 -0.11 12.33
N LEU A 66 -7.10 -0.31 11.08
CA LEU A 66 -6.67 0.75 10.18
C LEU A 66 -7.83 1.22 9.29
N PRO A 67 -7.81 2.49 8.86
CA PRO A 67 -8.74 2.97 7.83
C PRO A 67 -8.71 2.07 6.60
N LYS A 68 -9.86 1.93 5.95
CA LYS A 68 -9.93 1.23 4.66
C LYS A 68 -9.10 1.97 3.62
N ARG A 69 -8.44 1.22 2.75
CA ARG A 69 -7.63 1.78 1.67
C ARG A 69 -8.55 2.50 0.67
N GLY A 70 -8.28 3.78 0.40
CA GLY A 70 -9.03 4.59 -0.57
C GLY A 70 -10.28 5.30 -0.05
N ALA A 71 -10.45 5.42 1.27
CA ALA A 71 -11.43 6.33 1.88
C ALA A 71 -10.97 7.80 1.82
#